data_AF-A0A2N0NAR4-F1
#
_entry.id   AF-A0A2N0NAR4-F1
#
_cell.length_a   1.000
_cell.length_b   1.000
_cell.length_c   1.000
_cell.angle_alpha   90.00
_cell.angle_beta   90.00
_cell.angle_gamma   90.00
#
_symmetry.space_group_name_H-M   'P 1'
#
loop_
_entity.id
_entity.type
_entity.pdbx_description
1 polymer ?
#
loop_
_entity_poly.entity_id
_entity_poly.type
_entity_poly.pdbx_seq_one_letter_code
_entity_poly.pdbx_strand_id
1 'polypeptide(L)'
;LGIGKSFGTSDNKTSQVKTDSSYSFIKYGKALLKLNFEHLEATQEFTEVVKKAISSEDPAEQFKQIVKDFGQFIPTEVEEFIMMILRNQLNSLQKNPVK
;
A
#
# COMPACT_ATOMS: atom_id res chain seq x y z
N LEU A 1 3.62 11.14 27.89
CA LEU A 1 4.40 10.09 27.19
C LEU A 1 3.76 9.90 25.81
N GLY A 2 4.46 10.27 24.74
CA GLY A 2 3.93 10.22 23.38
C GLY A 2 4.91 10.89 22.41
N ILE A 3 6.00 10.19 22.10
CA ILE A 3 7.06 10.68 21.22
C ILE A 3 6.59 10.43 19.78
N GLY A 4 5.95 11.41 19.17
CA GLY A 4 5.66 11.38 17.74
C GLY A 4 6.98 11.39 16.98
N LYS A 5 7.35 10.26 16.36
CA LYS A 5 8.50 10.20 15.45
C LYS A 5 8.09 10.93 14.17
N SER A 6 8.57 12.14 13.96
CA SER A 6 8.53 12.76 12.64
C SER A 6 9.54 12.05 11.75
N PHE A 7 9.10 11.59 10.58
CA PHE A 7 10.02 11.21 9.53
C PHE A 7 10.52 12.49 8.87
N GLY A 8 11.76 12.85 9.20
CA GLY A 8 12.46 13.91 8.48
C GLY A 8 12.61 13.53 7.02
N THR A 9 12.36 14.48 6.13
CA THR A 9 12.69 14.39 4.71
C THR A 9 14.18 14.09 4.60
N SER A 10 14.54 12.86 4.24
CA SER A 10 15.94 12.55 3.97
C SER A 10 16.28 13.17 2.62
N ASP A 11 17.19 14.14 2.63
CA ASP A 11 17.84 14.59 1.39
C ASP A 11 18.36 13.37 0.65
N ASN A 12 18.01 13.27 -0.63
CA ASN A 12 18.43 12.24 -1.56
C ASN A 12 19.97 12.21 -1.63
N LYS A 13 20.59 11.41 -0.75
CA LYS A 13 21.96 10.92 -0.94
C LYS A 13 21.86 9.77 -1.92
N THR A 14 22.18 10.08 -3.17
CA THR A 14 22.33 9.11 -4.26
C THR A 14 23.33 8.02 -3.85
N SER A 15 22.82 6.87 -3.41
CA SER A 15 23.64 5.68 -3.22
C SER A 15 23.94 5.09 -4.60
N GLN A 16 25.14 5.36 -5.11
CA GLN A 16 25.60 4.82 -6.38
C GLN A 16 25.89 3.32 -6.26
N VAL A 17 24.85 2.50 -6.44
CA VAL A 17 25.01 1.10 -6.84
C VAL A 17 25.07 1.09 -8.36
N LYS A 18 26.25 0.81 -8.92
CA LYS A 18 26.49 0.73 -10.37
C LYS A 18 25.62 -0.36 -11.00
N THR A 19 24.50 0.08 -11.55
CA THR A 19 23.79 -0.56 -12.67
C THR A 19 23.40 0.62 -13.56
N ASP A 20 23.81 0.65 -14.84
CA ASP A 20 23.69 1.81 -15.75
C ASP A 20 22.23 2.15 -16.17
N SER A 21 21.24 1.84 -15.32
CA SER A 21 19.86 2.23 -15.50
C SER A 21 19.55 3.40 -14.57
N SER A 22 19.36 4.59 -15.13
CA SER A 22 18.70 5.67 -14.40
C SER A 22 17.20 5.43 -14.43
N TYR A 23 16.59 5.43 -13.25
CA TYR A 23 15.14 5.46 -13.10
C TYR A 23 14.72 6.89 -12.81
N SER A 24 13.79 7.42 -13.60
CA SER A 24 13.07 8.63 -13.23
C SER A 24 11.64 8.26 -12.86
N PHE A 25 11.15 8.89 -11.79
CA PHE A 25 9.79 8.72 -11.31
C PHE A 25 9.06 10.04 -11.52
N ILE A 26 7.88 9.96 -12.15
CA ILE A 26 6.97 11.10 -12.23
C ILE A 26 5.72 10.70 -11.46
N LYS A 27 5.33 11.53 -10.50
CA LYS A 27 4.11 11.38 -9.71
C LYS A 27 2.95 11.90 -10.55
N TYR A 28 2.09 11.02 -11.05
CA TYR A 28 1.04 11.39 -12.00
C TYR A 28 -0.30 11.77 -11.36
N GLY A 29 -0.51 11.48 -10.07
CA GLY A 29 -1.70 11.93 -9.36
C GLY A 29 -2.05 11.05 -8.16
N LYS A 30 -3.12 11.43 -7.47
CA LYS A 30 -3.79 10.60 -6.46
C LYS A 30 -5.06 10.02 -7.08
N ALA A 31 -5.25 8.71 -7.01
CA ALA A 31 -6.54 8.10 -7.25
C ALA A 31 -7.26 7.98 -5.89
N LEU A 32 -8.54 8.33 -5.84
CA LEU A 32 -9.36 8.21 -4.64
C LEU A 32 -10.47 7.20 -4.92
N LEU A 33 -10.39 6.05 -4.28
CA LEU A 33 -11.47 5.07 -4.26
C LEU A 33 -12.41 5.41 -3.11
N LYS A 34 -13.67 5.69 -3.42
CA LYS A 34 -14.73 5.87 -2.42
C LYS A 34 -15.67 4.68 -2.45
N LEU A 35 -15.81 3.99 -1.33
CA LEU A 35 -16.79 2.93 -1.14
C LEU A 35 -18.07 3.54 -0.59
N ASN A 36 -19.20 3.31 -1.27
CA ASN A 36 -20.50 3.66 -0.72
C ASN A 36 -20.92 2.61 0.30
N PHE A 37 -20.96 2.98 1.58
CA PHE A 37 -21.32 2.09 2.68
C PHE A 37 -22.72 1.48 2.52
N GLU A 38 -23.66 2.22 1.91
CA GLU A 38 -25.03 1.74 1.67
C GLU A 38 -25.10 0.53 0.71
N HIS A 39 -24.05 0.30 -0.07
CA HIS A 39 -23.97 -0.80 -1.04
C HIS A 39 -23.02 -1.93 -0.58
N LEU A 40 -22.50 -1.86 0.64
CA LEU A 40 -21.63 -2.89 1.19
C LEU A 40 -22.46 -3.90 1.97
N GLU A 41 -22.32 -5.17 1.59
CA GLU A 41 -22.89 -6.28 2.32
C GLU A 41 -21.77 -7.13 2.93
N ALA A 42 -22.02 -7.64 4.13
CA ALA A 42 -21.11 -8.59 4.76
C ALA A 42 -21.06 -9.88 3.96
N THR A 43 -19.88 -10.47 3.83
CA THR A 43 -19.76 -11.80 3.24
C THR A 43 -20.46 -12.83 4.13
N GLN A 44 -20.91 -13.94 3.53
CA GLN A 44 -21.48 -15.05 4.28
C GLN A 44 -20.49 -15.58 5.33
N GLU A 45 -19.21 -15.69 4.95
CA GLU A 45 -18.13 -16.11 5.84
C GLU A 45 -18.04 -15.24 7.10
N PHE A 46 -17.98 -13.92 6.94
CA PHE A 46 -17.94 -12.98 8.06
C PHE A 46 -19.20 -13.11 8.93
N THR A 47 -20.36 -13.23 8.30
CA THR A 47 -21.64 -13.36 8.99
C THR A 47 -21.71 -14.64 9.83
N GLU A 48 -21.20 -15.75 9.32
CA GLU A 48 -21.19 -17.03 10.04
C GLU A 48 -20.24 -17.01 11.25
N VAL A 49 -19.03 -16.44 11.10
CA VAL A 49 -18.09 -16.36 12.24
C VAL A 49 -18.61 -15.43 13.33
N VAL A 50 -19.26 -14.31 12.98
CA VAL A 50 -19.89 -13.41 13.95
C VAL A 50 -21.03 -14.11 14.69
N LYS A 51 -21.90 -14.84 13.99
CA LYS A 51 -22.98 -15.61 14.63
C LYS A 51 -22.43 -16.64 15.61
N LYS A 52 -21.38 -17.38 15.23
CA LYS A 52 -20.72 -18.34 16.13
C LYS A 52 -20.09 -17.66 17.35
N ALA A 53 -19.46 -16.50 17.17
CA ALA A 53 -18.86 -15.74 18.26
C ALA A 53 -19.90 -15.25 19.28
N ILE A 54 -21.05 -14.74 18.82
CA ILE A 54 -22.15 -14.28 19.67
C ILE A 54 -22.70 -15.42 20.54
N SER A 55 -22.74 -16.64 19.99
CA SER A 55 -23.23 -17.83 20.70
C SER A 55 -22.14 -18.60 21.47
N SER A 56 -20.91 -18.09 21.54
CA SER A 56 -19.79 -18.76 22.22
C SER A 56 -19.87 -18.60 23.74
N GLU A 57 -19.23 -19.51 24.47
CA GLU A 57 -19.01 -19.39 25.91
C GLU A 57 -18.13 -18.19 26.28
N ASP A 58 -17.20 -17.80 25.39
CA ASP A 58 -16.37 -16.60 25.54
C ASP A 58 -16.42 -15.73 24.27
N PRO A 59 -17.47 -14.92 24.09
CA PRO A 59 -17.60 -14.04 22.93
C PRO A 59 -16.46 -13.02 22.82
N ALA A 60 -15.87 -12.61 23.95
CA ALA A 60 -14.84 -11.57 23.95
C ALA A 60 -13.55 -12.05 23.26
N GLU A 61 -13.09 -13.26 23.57
CA GLU A 61 -11.94 -13.85 22.87
C GLU A 61 -12.24 -14.14 21.40
N GLN A 62 -13.46 -14.59 21.08
CA GLN A 62 -13.87 -14.82 19.69
C GLN A 62 -13.86 -13.52 18.86
N PHE A 63 -14.35 -12.41 19.41
CA PHE A 63 -14.30 -11.12 18.72
C PHE A 63 -12.88 -10.59 18.55
N LYS A 64 -11.96 -10.84 19.51
CA LYS A 64 -10.54 -10.52 19.32
C LYS A 64 -9.94 -11.26 18.13
N GLN A 65 -10.34 -12.52 17.93
CA GLN A 65 -9.88 -13.30 16.78
C GLN A 65 -10.50 -12.79 15.47
N ILE A 66 -11.81 -12.48 15.45
CA ILE A 66 -12.46 -11.87 14.28
C ILE A 66 -11.77 -10.57 13.86
N VAL A 67 -11.41 -9.70 14.81
CA VAL A 67 -10.68 -8.45 14.50
C VAL A 67 -9.28 -8.71 13.94
N LYS A 68 -8.60 -9.78 14.36
CA LYS A 68 -7.30 -10.15 13.79
C LYS A 68 -7.44 -10.66 12.36
N ASP A 69 -8.48 -11.44 12.08
CA ASP A 69 -8.66 -12.11 10.78
C ASP A 69 -9.28 -11.18 9.73
N PHE A 70 -10.28 -10.38 10.11
CA PHE A 70 -11.04 -9.51 9.20
C PHE A 70 -10.70 -8.03 9.31
N GLY A 71 -9.99 -7.63 10.37
CA GLY A 71 -9.72 -6.22 10.67
C GLY A 71 -10.83 -5.56 11.48
N GLN A 72 -10.55 -4.36 11.98
CA GLN A 72 -11.46 -3.59 12.82
C GLN A 72 -12.33 -2.59 12.04
N PHE A 73 -11.84 -2.13 10.87
CA PHE A 73 -12.45 -1.03 10.13
C PHE A 73 -12.49 -1.34 8.64
N ILE A 74 -13.57 -0.90 7.99
CA ILE A 74 -13.69 -0.90 6.53
C ILE A 74 -13.34 0.51 6.06
N PRO A 75 -12.23 0.71 5.32
CA PRO A 75 -11.91 2.02 4.78
C PRO A 75 -12.95 2.41 3.73
N THR A 76 -13.67 3.52 3.96
CA THR A 76 -14.65 4.06 3.00
C THR A 76 -13.99 4.94 1.95
N GLU A 77 -12.77 5.39 2.20
CA GLU A 77 -11.95 6.15 1.25
C GLU A 77 -10.52 5.62 1.26
N VAL A 78 -9.97 5.35 0.07
CA VAL A 78 -8.58 4.90 -0.12
C VAL A 78 -7.90 5.79 -1.14
N GLU A 79 -6.81 6.44 -0.74
CA GLU A 79 -5.94 7.19 -1.64
C GLU A 79 -4.80 6.29 -2.15
N GLU A 80 -4.73 6.07 -3.45
CA GLU A 80 -3.63 5.35 -4.10
C GLU A 80 -2.75 6.34 -4.89
N PHE A 81 -1.43 6.20 -4.71
CA PHE A 81 -0.44 6.99 -5.44
C PHE A 81 -0.01 6.24 -6.71
N ILE A 82 -0.30 6.81 -7.87
CA ILE A 82 0.17 6.27 -9.13
C ILE A 82 1.57 6.81 -9.41
N MET A 83 2.55 5.91 -9.41
CA MET A 83 3.95 6.18 -9.75
C MET A 83 4.26 5.58 -11.12
N MET A 84 4.59 6.42 -12.11
CA MET A 84 5.08 5.93 -13.39
C MET A 84 6.61 5.83 -13.34
N ILE A 85 7.13 4.63 -13.61
CA ILE A 85 8.57 4.35 -13.62
C ILE A 85 9.04 4.41 -15.07
N LEU A 86 9.87 5.39 -15.41
CA LEU A 86 10.56 5.46 -16.70
C LEU A 86 11.97 4.90 -16.55
N ARG A 87 12.29 3.88 -17.34
CA ARG A 87 13.59 3.20 -17.34
C ARG A 87 14.35 3.65 -18.58
N ASN A 88 15.35 4.51 -18.40
CA ASN A 88 16.22 4.95 -19.51
C ASN A 88 17.34 3.92 -19.70
N GLN A 89 17.40 3.32 -20.89
CA GLN A 89 18.55 2.51 -21.34
C GLN A 89 19.40 3.40 -22.24
N LEU A 90 20.55 3.86 -21.74
CA LEU A 90 21.53 4.59 -22.54
C LEU A 90 22.26 3.57 -23.42
N ASN A 91 21.87 3.49 -24.69
CA ASN A 91 22.65 2.75 -25.69
C ASN A 91 24.02 3.42 -25.81
N SER A 92 25.04 2.79 -25.22
CA SER A 92 26.44 3.08 -25.50
C SER A 92 26.81 2.56 -26.89
N LEU A 93 26.27 3.21 -27.94
CA LEU A 93 26.90 3.14 -29.25
C LEU A 93 28.22 3.90 -29.14
N GLN A 94 29.27 3.17 -28.79
CA GLN A 94 30.63 3.52 -29.15
C GLN A 94 30.68 3.75 -30.66
N LYS A 95 30.51 5.01 -31.08
CA LYS A 95 30.96 5.45 -32.40
C LYS A 95 32.49 5.45 -32.33
N ASN A 96 33.09 4.32 -32.69
CA ASN A 96 34.50 4.30 -33.09
C ASN A 96 34.68 5.34 -34.20
N PRO A 97 35.66 6.26 -34.12
CA PRO A 97 36.00 7.09 -35.25
C PRO A 97 36.63 6.19 -36.32
N VAL A 98 35.97 6.08 -37.48
CA VAL A 98 36.59 5.53 -38.68
C VAL A 98 37.73 6.50 -39.05
N LYS A 99 38.96 5.98 -39.09
CA LYS A 99 40.15 6.69 -39.60
C LYS A 99 40.03 6.91 -41.11
#